data_AF-A0AAW8JDH5-F1
#
_entry.id   AF-A0AAW8JDH5-F1
#
_cell.length_a   1.000
_cell.length_b   1.000
_cell.length_c   1.000
_cell.angle_alpha   90.00
_cell.angle_beta   90.00
_cell.angle_gamma   90.00
#
_symmetry.space_group_name_H-M   'P 1'
#
loop_
_entity.id
_entity.type
_entity.pdbx_description
1 polymer ?
#
loop_
_entity_poly.entity_id
_entity_poly.type
_entity_poly.pdbx_seq_one_letter_code
_entity_poly.pdbx_strand_id
1 'polypeptide(L)'
;MKNLLLLSVSIVLTACTLSPTGTLTGSTQRYETHNDILNTWVGKSEQELQTHWGVPVRTQSESNNTKIIYFRSQNPYIYMACINAFQIEKGVVTKWGTRGCPVRDNKKDYKLVHKDAPVPQPTLDISGINLGS
;
A
#
# COMPACT_ATOMS: atom_id res chain seq x y z
N MET A 1 -52.77 -31.48 21.48
CA MET A 1 -52.42 -30.11 21.92
C MET A 1 -51.07 -30.14 22.61
N LYS A 2 -50.08 -29.44 22.06
CA LYS A 2 -49.05 -28.62 22.74
C LYS A 2 -47.84 -28.50 21.82
N ASN A 3 -47.80 -27.35 21.15
CA ASN A 3 -46.67 -26.84 20.39
C ASN A 3 -45.44 -26.73 21.31
N LEU A 4 -44.26 -27.04 20.78
CA LEU A 4 -43.06 -26.26 21.11
C LEU A 4 -42.04 -26.36 19.95
N LEU A 5 -42.18 -25.43 19.02
CA LEU A 5 -41.10 -24.98 18.14
C LEU A 5 -39.99 -24.42 19.04
N LEU A 6 -38.82 -25.06 19.07
CA LEU A 6 -37.61 -24.47 19.65
C LEU A 6 -36.80 -23.86 18.51
N LEU A 7 -36.90 -22.52 18.46
CA LEU A 7 -36.16 -21.62 17.60
C LEU A 7 -34.64 -21.82 17.73
N SER A 8 -34.02 -21.82 16.56
CA SER A 8 -32.66 -21.39 16.24
C SER A 8 -32.03 -20.35 17.18
N VAL A 9 -30.81 -20.63 17.64
CA VAL A 9 -29.81 -19.59 17.94
C VAL A 9 -28.51 -19.99 17.22
N SER A 10 -28.46 -19.69 15.93
CA SER A 10 -27.20 -19.66 15.20
C SER A 10 -26.45 -18.41 15.66
N ILE A 11 -25.53 -18.57 16.62
CA ILE A 11 -24.58 -17.51 16.96
C ILE A 11 -23.62 -17.39 15.77
N VAL A 12 -24.01 -16.59 14.78
CA VAL A 12 -23.07 -16.10 13.78
C VAL A 12 -22.21 -15.08 14.53
N LEU A 13 -21.00 -15.46 14.92
CA LEU A 13 -20.01 -14.50 15.41
C LEU A 13 -19.87 -13.42 14.34
N THR A 14 -20.39 -12.24 14.62
CA THR A 14 -20.14 -11.04 13.83
C THR A 14 -18.65 -10.85 13.76
N ALA A 15 -18.11 -10.98 12.55
CA ALA A 15 -16.71 -10.89 12.25
C ALA A 15 -16.10 -9.63 12.90
N CYS A 16 -14.95 -9.80 13.55
CA CYS A 16 -14.05 -8.69 13.86
C CYS A 16 -13.56 -8.09 12.54
N THR A 17 -14.35 -7.26 11.88
CA THR A 17 -13.88 -6.42 10.76
C THR A 17 -13.12 -5.23 11.36
N LEU A 18 -12.01 -5.50 12.03
CA LEU A 18 -10.92 -4.52 12.11
C LEU A 18 -10.36 -4.45 10.69
N SER A 19 -11.03 -3.67 9.83
CA SER A 19 -10.66 -3.51 8.44
C SER A 19 -9.21 -3.02 8.41
N PRO A 20 -8.27 -3.72 7.75
CA PRO A 20 -6.86 -3.32 7.72
C PRO A 20 -6.66 -1.93 7.09
N THR A 21 -7.67 -1.42 6.38
CA THR A 21 -7.73 -0.08 5.79
C THR A 21 -8.28 1.00 6.72
N GLY A 22 -8.75 0.65 7.92
CA GLY A 22 -9.32 1.61 8.87
C GLY A 22 -10.61 2.26 8.35
N THR A 23 -11.54 1.46 7.83
CA THR A 23 -12.88 1.94 7.47
C THR A 23 -13.47 2.69 8.66
N LEU A 24 -13.87 3.95 8.44
CA LEU A 24 -14.52 4.75 9.47
C LEU A 24 -15.91 4.14 9.73
N THR A 25 -16.18 3.72 10.96
CA THR A 25 -17.47 3.11 11.33
C THR A 25 -18.61 4.05 10.96
N GLY A 26 -19.59 3.56 10.19
CA GLY A 26 -20.72 4.37 9.70
C GLY A 26 -20.40 5.30 8.52
N SER A 27 -19.20 5.22 7.94
CA SER A 27 -18.79 6.04 6.78
C SER A 27 -18.80 5.26 5.47
N THR A 28 -18.99 5.98 4.37
CA THR A 28 -18.74 5.50 3.00
C THR A 28 -17.28 5.65 2.58
N GLN A 29 -16.39 5.98 3.52
CA GLN A 29 -15.00 6.29 3.26
C GLN A 29 -14.04 5.42 4.08
N ARG A 30 -12.86 5.19 3.51
CA ARG A 30 -11.68 4.61 4.15
C ARG A 30 -10.52 5.60 4.04
N TYR A 31 -9.54 5.48 4.92
CA TYR A 31 -8.29 6.19 4.74
C TYR A 31 -7.53 5.66 3.53
N GLU A 32 -6.80 6.54 2.84
CA GLU A 32 -5.80 6.10 1.86
C GLU A 32 -4.73 5.24 2.54
N THR A 33 -4.30 4.21 1.84
CA THR A 33 -3.23 3.31 2.24
C THR A 33 -1.94 3.73 1.57
N HIS A 34 -0.82 3.17 2.04
CA HIS A 34 0.48 3.33 1.40
C HIS A 34 0.43 2.89 -0.08
N ASN A 35 -0.29 1.81 -0.38
CA ASN A 35 -0.49 1.33 -1.75
C ASN A 35 -1.28 2.31 -2.62
N ASP A 36 -2.30 2.98 -2.07
CA ASP A 36 -3.03 4.03 -2.81
C ASP A 36 -2.06 5.15 -3.21
N ILE A 37 -1.18 5.57 -2.30
CA ILE A 37 -0.16 6.61 -2.53
C ILE A 37 0.81 6.16 -3.63
N LEU A 38 1.40 4.97 -3.53
CA LEU A 38 2.37 4.46 -4.51
C LEU A 38 1.74 4.34 -5.90
N ASN A 39 0.47 3.91 -5.98
CA ASN A 39 -0.23 3.77 -7.24
C ASN A 39 -0.45 5.12 -7.97
N THR A 40 -0.51 6.25 -7.25
CA THR A 40 -0.64 7.58 -7.88
C THR A 40 0.58 7.99 -8.70
N TRP A 41 1.71 7.31 -8.54
CA TRP A 41 2.93 7.59 -9.29
C TRP A 41 2.96 6.94 -10.66
N VAL A 42 2.13 5.93 -10.94
CA VAL A 42 2.07 5.31 -12.28
C VAL A 42 1.69 6.37 -13.31
N GLY A 43 2.52 6.50 -14.35
CA GLY A 43 2.37 7.53 -15.39
C GLY A 43 3.03 8.88 -15.07
N LYS A 44 3.57 9.07 -13.86
CA LYS A 44 4.37 10.26 -13.51
C LYS A 44 5.81 10.14 -14.00
N SER A 45 6.45 11.29 -14.23
CA SER A 45 7.86 11.31 -14.62
C SER A 45 8.78 10.92 -13.46
N GLU A 46 9.94 10.36 -13.80
CA GLU A 46 11.02 10.10 -12.84
C GLU A 46 11.44 11.39 -12.11
N GLN A 47 11.43 12.52 -12.81
CA GLN A 47 11.78 13.82 -12.23
C GLN A 47 10.78 14.28 -11.16
N GLU A 48 9.47 14.18 -11.43
CA GLU A 48 8.43 14.48 -10.43
C GLU A 48 8.59 13.58 -9.20
N LEU A 49 8.85 12.28 -9.44
CA LEU A 49 9.02 11.30 -8.38
C LEU A 49 10.22 11.63 -7.50
N GLN A 50 11.40 11.88 -8.06
CA GLN A 50 12.60 12.22 -7.27
C GLN A 50 12.53 13.61 -6.64
N THR A 51 11.80 14.54 -7.24
CA THR A 51 11.53 15.85 -6.59
C THR A 51 10.72 15.66 -5.31
N HIS A 52 9.78 14.71 -5.29
CA HIS A 52 8.95 14.42 -4.13
C HIS A 52 9.61 13.50 -3.10
N TRP A 53 10.24 12.41 -3.55
CA TRP A 53 10.80 11.36 -2.70
C TRP A 53 12.28 11.57 -2.36
N GLY A 54 12.96 12.52 -3.02
CA GLY A 54 14.38 12.77 -2.87
C GLY A 54 15.24 11.84 -3.73
N VAL A 55 16.48 11.64 -3.30
CA VAL A 55 17.47 10.81 -4.02
C VAL A 55 17.24 9.33 -3.68
N PRO A 56 17.14 8.43 -4.68
CA PRO A 56 16.99 7.01 -4.41
C PRO A 56 18.24 6.42 -3.76
N VAL A 57 18.05 5.45 -2.86
CA VAL A 57 19.15 4.74 -2.19
C VAL A 57 19.85 3.75 -3.11
N ARG A 58 19.17 3.31 -4.18
CA ARG A 58 19.72 2.43 -5.20
C ARG A 58 18.99 2.62 -6.52
N THR A 59 19.74 2.50 -7.60
CA THR A 59 19.21 2.36 -8.96
C THR A 59 19.75 1.08 -9.56
N GLN A 60 18.89 0.27 -10.16
CA GLN A 60 19.24 -0.96 -10.85
C GLN A 60 18.77 -0.87 -12.30
N SER A 61 19.71 -0.83 -13.24
CA SER A 61 19.39 -0.88 -14.66
C SER A 61 18.99 -2.31 -15.06
N GLU A 62 17.87 -2.46 -15.76
CA GLU A 62 17.45 -3.73 -16.36
C GLU A 62 17.73 -3.76 -17.86
N SER A 63 17.54 -2.63 -18.54
CA SER A 63 17.85 -2.45 -19.96
C SER A 63 18.14 -0.98 -20.27
N ASN A 64 18.51 -0.66 -21.51
CA ASN A 64 18.90 0.70 -21.92
C ASN A 64 17.87 1.80 -21.57
N ASN A 65 16.58 1.44 -21.49
CA ASN A 65 15.51 2.39 -21.20
C ASN A 65 14.67 2.01 -19.97
N THR A 66 15.08 0.97 -19.23
CA THR A 66 14.33 0.48 -18.06
C THR A 66 15.26 0.37 -16.87
N LYS A 67 14.86 0.96 -15.75
CA LYS A 67 15.56 0.84 -14.48
C LYS A 67 14.57 0.80 -13.32
N ILE A 68 15.00 0.20 -12.22
CA ILE A 68 14.26 0.22 -10.96
C ILE A 68 15.01 1.15 -10.01
N ILE A 69 14.29 2.10 -9.43
CA ILE A 69 14.81 2.96 -8.37
C ILE A 69 14.18 2.60 -7.04
N TYR A 70 14.98 2.64 -5.99
CA TYR A 70 14.60 2.22 -4.66
C TYR A 70 14.72 3.37 -3.67
N PHE A 71 13.71 3.53 -2.83
CA PHE A 71 13.69 4.45 -1.70
C PHE A 71 13.60 3.65 -0.40
N ARG A 72 14.27 4.14 0.64
CA ARG A 72 14.25 3.54 1.97
C ARG A 72 13.82 4.57 2.99
N SER A 73 12.91 4.18 3.87
CA SER A 73 12.59 4.89 5.10
C SER A 73 12.48 3.92 6.27
N GLN A 74 12.45 4.44 7.49
CA GLN A 74 12.21 3.63 8.67
C GLN A 74 10.70 3.37 8.81
N ASN A 75 10.31 2.11 9.03
CA ASN A 75 8.93 1.84 9.46
C ASN A 75 8.80 2.22 10.94
N PRO A 76 7.90 3.13 11.32
CA PRO A 76 7.79 3.59 12.71
C PRO A 76 7.16 2.55 13.65
N TYR A 77 6.60 1.45 13.13
CA TYR A 77 5.88 0.45 13.92
C TYR A 77 6.63 -0.87 14.12
N ILE A 78 7.66 -1.14 13.31
CA ILE A 78 8.44 -2.40 13.37
C ILE A 78 9.92 -2.15 13.08
N TYR A 79 10.79 -3.07 13.51
CA TYR A 79 12.24 -2.99 13.30
C TYR A 79 12.70 -3.29 11.85
N MET A 80 11.80 -3.24 10.86
CA MET A 80 12.15 -3.41 9.44
C MET A 80 12.13 -2.06 8.71
N ALA A 81 13.01 -1.90 7.73
CA ALA A 81 12.96 -0.76 6.82
C ALA A 81 11.74 -0.87 5.89
N CYS A 82 11.12 0.27 5.61
CA CYS A 82 10.15 0.43 4.53
C CYS A 82 10.93 0.68 3.23
N ILE A 83 10.73 -0.20 2.25
CA ILE A 83 11.35 -0.11 0.93
C ILE A 83 10.25 0.12 -0.09
N ASN A 84 10.39 1.18 -0.87
CA ASN A 84 9.56 1.46 -2.03
C ASN A 84 10.39 1.38 -3.29
N ALA A 85 9.85 0.77 -4.33
CA ALA A 85 10.52 0.60 -5.60
C ALA A 85 9.63 1.06 -6.74
N PHE A 86 10.22 1.70 -7.74
CA PHE A 86 9.53 2.15 -8.93
C PHE A 86 10.31 1.71 -10.17
N GLN A 87 9.64 1.01 -11.07
CA GLN A 87 10.17 0.75 -12.40
C GLN A 87 9.93 1.97 -13.27
N ILE A 88 11.01 2.49 -13.83
CA ILE A 88 11.04 3.62 -14.73
C ILE A 88 11.31 3.09 -16.14
N GLU A 89 10.39 3.31 -17.05
CA GLU A 89 10.57 3.06 -18.48
C GLU A 89 10.50 4.37 -19.24
N LYS A 90 11.54 4.68 -20.01
CA LYS A 90 11.63 5.91 -20.82
C LYS A 90 11.32 7.18 -20.00
N GLY A 91 11.76 7.21 -18.74
CA GLY A 91 11.59 8.34 -17.83
C GLY A 91 10.23 8.44 -17.13
N VAL A 92 9.38 7.42 -17.24
CA VAL A 92 8.04 7.39 -16.62
C VAL A 92 7.89 6.17 -15.72
N VAL A 93 7.20 6.32 -14.59
CA VAL A 93 6.88 5.22 -13.68
C VAL A 93 5.85 4.29 -14.33
N THR A 94 6.19 3.02 -14.51
CA THR A 94 5.29 2.01 -15.09
C THR A 94 4.82 0.96 -14.10
N LYS A 95 5.65 0.66 -13.08
CA LYS A 95 5.33 -0.30 -12.02
C LYS A 95 5.85 0.17 -10.68
N TRP A 96 5.27 -0.35 -9.62
CA TRP A 96 5.70 -0.06 -8.25
C TRP A 96 5.63 -1.30 -7.36
N GLY A 97 6.49 -1.31 -6.35
CA GLY A 97 6.59 -2.37 -5.35
C GLY A 97 6.88 -1.78 -3.97
N THR A 98 6.47 -2.49 -2.92
CA THR A 98 6.74 -2.07 -1.53
C THR A 98 7.00 -3.27 -0.63
N ARG A 99 7.85 -3.09 0.38
CA ARG A 99 8.19 -4.13 1.36
C ARG A 99 8.46 -3.50 2.72
N GLY A 100 7.89 -4.07 3.77
CA GLY A 100 8.14 -3.62 5.15
C GLY A 100 7.58 -2.24 5.46
N CYS A 101 6.71 -1.68 4.62
CA CYS A 101 6.05 -0.41 4.85
C CYS A 101 4.75 -0.58 5.65
N PRO A 102 4.36 0.41 6.44
CA PRO A 102 3.07 0.36 7.13
C PRO A 102 1.92 0.40 6.12
N VAL A 103 0.78 -0.17 6.49
CA VAL A 103 -0.44 -0.06 5.65
C VAL A 103 -0.85 1.41 5.48
N ARG A 104 -0.56 2.25 6.48
CA ARG A 104 -0.85 3.69 6.51
C ARG A 104 0.35 4.46 7.05
N ASP A 105 0.71 5.54 6.38
CA ASP A 105 1.76 6.44 6.86
C ASP A 105 1.24 7.25 8.04
N ASN A 106 2.03 7.42 9.10
CA ASN A 106 1.62 8.21 10.26
C ASN A 106 1.57 9.71 9.93
N LYS A 107 0.44 10.19 9.40
CA LYS A 107 0.22 11.60 9.07
C LYS A 107 -1.09 12.12 9.64
N LYS A 108 -1.16 13.44 9.84
CA LYS A 108 -2.34 14.10 10.40
C LYS A 108 -3.49 14.18 9.38
N ASP A 109 -3.16 14.41 8.11
CA ASP A 109 -4.12 14.70 7.06
C ASP A 109 -4.15 13.57 6.02
N TYR A 110 -4.84 12.48 6.34
CA TYR A 110 -5.09 11.40 5.38
C TYR A 110 -6.10 11.82 4.33
N LYS A 111 -5.83 11.51 3.06
CA LYS A 111 -6.90 11.56 2.05
C LYS A 111 -7.91 10.44 2.33
N LEU A 112 -9.16 10.75 2.06
CA LEU A 112 -10.27 9.81 2.16
C LEU A 112 -10.56 9.23 0.78
N VAL A 113 -10.71 7.92 0.72
CA VAL A 113 -11.04 7.15 -0.49
C VAL A 113 -12.40 6.50 -0.27
N HIS A 114 -13.18 6.31 -1.33
CA HIS A 114 -14.43 5.56 -1.22
C HIS A 114 -14.17 4.15 -0.66
N LYS A 115 -14.99 3.69 0.28
CA LYS A 115 -14.78 2.41 0.99
C LYS A 115 -14.75 1.21 0.04
N ASP A 116 -15.51 1.28 -1.05
CA ASP A 116 -15.64 0.19 -2.03
C ASP A 116 -14.56 0.24 -3.11
N ALA A 117 -13.72 1.28 -3.12
CA ALA A 117 -12.56 1.33 -4.01
C ALA A 117 -11.51 0.32 -3.54
N PRO A 118 -11.14 -0.67 -4.38
CA PRO A 118 -10.16 -1.67 -3.99
C PRO A 118 -8.81 -1.02 -3.70
N VAL A 119 -8.07 -1.56 -2.74
CA VAL A 119 -6.69 -1.13 -2.48
C VAL A 119 -5.80 -1.66 -3.62
N PRO A 120 -5.07 -0.78 -4.33
CA PRO A 120 -4.15 -1.20 -5.39
C PRO A 120 -3.13 -2.22 -4.89
N GLN A 121 -2.76 -3.16 -5.76
CA GLN A 121 -1.75 -4.17 -5.46
C GLN A 121 -0.43 -3.81 -6.16
N PRO A 122 0.72 -4.14 -5.56
CA PRO A 122 2.02 -3.99 -6.21
C PRO A 122 2.05 -4.67 -7.57
N THR A 123 2.72 -4.02 -8.52
CA THR A 123 2.93 -4.52 -9.89
C THR A 123 4.38 -4.89 -10.18
N LEU A 124 5.28 -4.61 -9.22
CA LEU A 124 6.69 -4.97 -9.23
C LEU A 124 6.98 -5.86 -8.02
N ASP A 125 7.48 -7.07 -8.26
CA ASP A 125 7.95 -7.96 -7.19
C ASP A 125 9.35 -7.55 -6.73
N ILE A 126 9.47 -7.24 -5.43
CA ILE A 126 10.74 -6.86 -4.79
C ILE A 126 11.06 -7.75 -3.58
N SER A 127 10.41 -8.90 -3.47
CA SER A 127 10.57 -9.84 -2.35
C SER A 127 12.02 -10.33 -2.18
N GLY A 128 12.74 -10.53 -3.29
CA GLY A 128 14.14 -10.96 -3.31
C GLY A 128 15.18 -9.85 -3.09
N ILE A 129 14.77 -8.59 -2.94
CA ILE A 129 15.71 -7.46 -2.87
C ILE A 129 16.21 -7.24 -1.44
N ASN A 130 17.54 -7.34 -1.28
CA ASN A 130 18.26 -6.91 -0.08
C ASN A 130 19.00 -5.60 -0.37
N LEU A 131 18.61 -4.52 0.32
CA LEU A 131 19.22 -3.20 0.20
C LEU A 131 20.22 -2.91 1.34
N GLY A 132 20.68 -3.93 2.08
CA GLY A 132 21.50 -3.79 3.30
C GLY A 132 20.66 -3.35 4.51
N SER A 133 21.20 -3.43 5.71
CA SER A 133 20.62 -2.79 6.91
C SER A 133 21.23 -1.41 7.09
#